data_AF-A0A067RJT8-F1
#
_entry.id   AF-A0A067RJT8-F1
#
_cell.length_a   1.000
_cell.length_b   1.000
_cell.length_c   1.000
_cell.angle_alpha   90.00
_cell.angle_beta   90.00
_cell.angle_gamma   90.00
#
_symmetry.space_group_name_H-M   'P 1'
#
loop_
_entity.id
_entity.type
_entity.pdbx_description
1 polymer ?
#
loop_
_entity_poly.entity_id
_entity_poly.type
_entity_poly.pdbx_seq_one_letter_code
_entity_poly.pdbx_strand_id
1 'polypeptide(L)'
;MLKRSAASESHTSTQRRTLKAALSSLSVYDLHKRLINDYMVYYHGKTNLLKRNKSRDKRDIDVIRENHRFLWDEDDVPESWEAKLAKKYYDKLFKEYCICDLSRYKENKIAMRWRTEQEVVNGTGQFTCGNKTCPESEGLRTWEVNFAYKEEEEKKNALVKLRLCSECTYKLNYHHKKREVTRNKVEKYHNLEQPGPSKEKKRKDEGSPEENYDDQEQQPNMDEEVPDGDSEDKVWREKEAAEEKSRDEEFQEYLEELLL
;
A
#
# COMPACT_ATOMS: atom_id res chain seq x y z
N MET A 1 -25.20 45.97 42.74
CA MET A 1 -24.69 46.11 41.35
C MET A 1 -23.69 47.24 41.30
N LEU A 2 -22.48 47.01 40.80
CA LEU A 2 -21.50 48.07 40.53
C LEU A 2 -21.60 48.46 39.04
N LYS A 3 -21.93 49.73 38.76
CA LYS A 3 -21.94 50.25 37.38
C LYS A 3 -20.49 50.40 36.91
N ARG A 4 -20.12 49.76 35.81
CA ARG A 4 -18.89 50.10 35.08
C ARG A 4 -19.06 51.48 34.44
N SER A 5 -17.96 52.22 34.30
CA SER A 5 -17.96 53.57 33.73
C SER A 5 -17.57 53.50 32.25
N ALA A 6 -18.28 54.23 31.39
CA ALA A 6 -18.05 54.25 29.93
C ALA A 6 -16.60 54.63 29.57
N ALA A 7 -15.90 55.39 30.42
CA ALA A 7 -14.47 55.69 30.25
C ALA A 7 -13.58 54.44 30.30
N SER A 8 -13.93 53.42 31.10
CA SER A 8 -13.18 52.15 31.16
C SER A 8 -13.38 51.29 29.91
N GLU A 9 -14.52 51.45 29.22
CA GLU A 9 -14.87 50.69 28.02
C GLU A 9 -14.19 51.29 26.77
N SER A 10 -14.10 52.62 26.68
CA SER A 10 -13.31 53.29 25.64
C SER A 10 -11.81 53.04 25.78
N HIS A 11 -11.24 53.11 27.00
CA HIS A 11 -9.82 52.80 27.22
C HIS A 11 -9.46 51.35 26.86
N THR A 12 -10.29 50.37 27.25
CA THR A 12 -10.04 48.95 26.92
C THR A 12 -10.22 48.65 25.43
N SER A 13 -11.14 49.33 24.74
CA SER A 13 -11.27 49.28 23.27
C SER A 13 -10.01 49.80 22.56
N THR A 14 -9.46 50.94 22.99
CA THR A 14 -8.21 51.48 22.44
C THR A 14 -7.02 50.54 22.68
N GLN A 15 -6.89 49.99 23.88
CA GLN A 15 -5.82 49.03 24.22
C GLN A 15 -5.88 47.76 23.36
N ARG A 16 -7.07 47.21 23.11
CA ARG A 16 -7.26 46.06 22.20
C ARG A 16 -6.75 46.37 20.78
N ARG A 17 -7.08 47.54 20.23
CA ARG A 17 -6.62 47.97 18.90
C ARG A 17 -5.09 48.09 18.83
N THR A 18 -4.45 48.66 19.85
CA THR A 18 -2.98 48.73 19.89
C THR A 18 -2.32 47.36 20.04
N LEU A 19 -2.96 46.43 20.76
CA LEU A 19 -2.47 45.05 20.92
C LEU A 19 -2.59 44.27 19.60
N LYS A 20 -3.72 44.40 18.89
CA LYS A 20 -3.94 43.80 17.55
C LYS A 20 -2.88 44.27 16.55
N ALA A 21 -2.62 45.58 16.46
CA ALA A 21 -1.58 46.12 15.58
C ALA A 21 -0.18 45.56 15.91
N ALA A 22 0.16 45.44 17.20
CA ALA A 22 1.43 44.87 17.66
C ALA A 22 1.52 43.33 17.57
N LEU A 23 0.43 42.63 17.24
CA LEU A 23 0.42 41.21 16.89
C LEU A 23 0.57 41.02 15.38
N SER A 24 -0.21 41.78 14.59
CA SER A 24 -0.15 41.79 13.12
C SER A 24 1.24 42.17 12.59
N SER A 25 2.00 43.02 13.31
CA SER A 25 3.36 43.41 12.95
C SER A 25 4.46 42.36 13.24
N LEU A 26 4.13 41.18 13.77
CA LEU A 26 5.11 40.12 14.08
C LEU A 26 5.29 39.13 12.93
N SER A 27 6.42 38.44 12.89
CA SER A 27 6.57 37.29 12.00
C SER A 27 5.57 36.19 12.37
N VAL A 28 5.14 35.37 11.41
CA VAL A 28 4.22 34.23 11.66
C VAL A 28 4.75 33.31 12.77
N TYR A 29 6.07 33.14 12.86
CA TYR A 29 6.72 32.35 13.90
C TYR A 29 6.66 33.03 15.28
N ASP A 30 6.94 34.33 15.36
CA ASP A 30 6.95 35.08 16.63
C ASP A 30 5.53 35.33 17.16
N LEU A 31 4.57 35.55 16.26
CA LEU A 31 3.13 35.59 16.57
C LEU A 31 2.67 34.26 17.18
N HIS A 32 2.95 33.14 16.50
CA HIS A 32 2.62 31.80 16.99
C HIS A 32 3.29 31.49 18.35
N LYS A 33 4.57 31.84 18.51
CA LYS A 33 5.33 31.70 19.76
C LYS A 33 4.70 32.51 20.90
N ARG A 34 4.29 33.75 20.63
CA ARG A 34 3.61 34.61 21.61
C ARG A 34 2.25 34.06 22.01
N LEU A 35 1.42 33.66 21.03
CA LEU A 35 0.10 33.05 21.29
C LEU A 35 0.20 31.75 22.10
N ILE A 36 1.21 30.90 21.86
CA ILE A 36 1.48 29.72 22.68
C ILE A 36 1.87 30.10 24.11
N ASN A 37 2.77 31.08 24.29
CA ASN A 37 3.19 31.52 25.62
C ASN A 37 2.00 32.08 26.42
N ASP A 38 1.20 32.95 25.80
CA ASP A 38 0.01 33.55 26.42
C ASP A 38 -1.01 32.44 26.77
N TYR A 39 -1.26 31.46 25.87
CA TYR A 39 -2.10 30.30 26.17
C TYR A 39 -1.57 29.46 27.34
N MET A 40 -0.26 29.21 27.42
CA MET A 40 0.35 28.44 28.51
C MET A 40 0.24 29.15 29.87
N VAL A 41 0.25 30.49 29.88
CA VAL A 41 0.04 31.31 31.08
C VAL A 41 -1.43 31.30 31.51
N TYR A 42 -2.37 31.53 30.58
CA TYR A 42 -3.80 31.61 30.91
C TYR A 42 -4.49 30.25 31.14
N TYR A 43 -3.98 29.17 30.54
CA TYR A 43 -4.60 27.84 30.58
C TYR A 43 -3.65 26.75 31.09
N HIS A 44 -3.12 26.97 32.30
CA HIS A 44 -2.28 26.01 33.01
C HIS A 44 -2.84 24.57 32.99
N GLY A 45 -2.03 23.62 32.54
CA GLY A 45 -2.40 22.20 32.41
C GLY A 45 -3.19 21.79 31.16
N LYS A 46 -3.70 22.72 30.34
CA LYS A 46 -4.47 22.40 29.12
C LYS A 46 -3.62 22.06 27.89
N THR A 47 -2.31 21.91 28.03
CA THR A 47 -1.35 21.61 26.93
C THR A 47 -1.70 20.34 26.14
N ASN A 48 -2.48 19.42 26.70
CA ASN A 48 -3.02 18.26 25.99
C ASN A 48 -3.93 18.63 24.80
N LEU A 49 -4.57 19.79 24.80
CA LEU A 49 -5.42 20.27 23.70
C LEU A 49 -4.61 20.83 22.51
N LEU A 50 -3.35 21.25 22.73
CA LEU A 50 -2.45 21.74 21.68
C LEU A 50 -1.80 20.62 20.85
N LYS A 51 -2.22 19.36 21.03
CA LYS A 51 -1.70 18.21 20.29
C LYS A 51 -2.23 18.22 18.85
N ARG A 52 -1.41 18.69 17.89
CA ARG A 52 -1.65 18.52 16.44
C ARG A 52 -2.18 17.11 16.15
N ASN A 53 -3.32 17.03 15.49
CA ASN A 53 -3.84 15.75 15.00
C ASN A 53 -2.92 15.25 13.87
N LYS A 54 -2.37 14.04 14.03
CA LYS A 54 -1.41 13.43 13.09
C LYS A 54 -2.05 12.37 12.17
N SER A 55 -3.37 12.15 12.25
CA SER A 55 -4.04 11.06 11.51
C SER A 55 -3.97 11.22 9.98
N ARG A 56 -3.70 12.43 9.47
CA ARG A 56 -3.56 12.75 8.05
C ARG A 56 -2.12 13.05 7.63
N ASP A 57 -1.14 12.91 8.54
CA ASP A 57 0.28 13.20 8.27
C ASP A 57 0.95 12.04 7.52
N LYS A 58 0.69 11.91 6.21
CA LYS A 58 1.47 11.02 5.33
C LYS A 58 2.96 11.41 5.37
N ARG A 59 3.86 10.43 5.34
CA ARG A 59 5.30 10.63 5.14
C ARG A 59 5.71 10.15 3.76
N ASP A 60 6.85 10.63 3.27
CA ASP A 60 7.47 10.22 1.99
C ASP A 60 7.55 8.69 1.85
N ILE A 61 7.94 7.97 2.91
CA ILE A 61 8.01 6.50 2.92
C ILE A 61 6.65 5.83 2.74
N ASP A 62 5.56 6.44 3.20
CA ASP A 62 4.21 5.90 3.07
C ASP A 62 3.66 6.18 1.67
N VAL A 63 3.89 7.38 1.15
CA VAL A 63 3.61 7.75 -0.26
C VAL A 63 4.35 6.83 -1.25
N ILE A 64 5.61 6.51 -0.97
CA ILE A 64 6.41 5.56 -1.78
C ILE A 64 5.82 4.15 -1.68
N ARG A 65 5.38 3.69 -0.49
CA ARG A 65 4.73 2.37 -0.34
C ARG A 65 3.41 2.28 -1.10
N GLU A 66 2.63 3.35 -1.13
CA GLU A 66 1.38 3.43 -1.90
C GLU A 66 1.64 3.41 -3.43
N ASN A 67 2.72 4.06 -3.89
CA ASN A 67 2.99 4.27 -5.33
C ASN A 67 4.16 3.43 -5.92
N HIS A 68 4.70 2.43 -5.19
CA HIS A 68 5.81 1.63 -5.71
C HIS A 68 5.37 0.60 -6.75
N ARG A 69 6.08 0.60 -7.89
CA ARG A 69 6.09 -0.49 -8.88
C ARG A 69 7.37 -1.30 -8.71
N PHE A 70 7.33 -2.61 -8.96
CA PHE A 70 8.49 -3.50 -8.83
C PHE A 70 9.52 -3.27 -9.94
N LEU A 71 9.04 -2.98 -11.15
CA LEU A 71 9.79 -2.38 -12.25
C LEU A 71 9.05 -1.12 -12.72
N TRP A 72 9.82 -0.16 -13.21
CA TRP A 72 9.33 0.94 -14.05
C TRP A 72 9.95 0.75 -15.41
N ASP A 73 9.15 0.87 -16.46
CA ASP A 73 9.68 0.89 -17.82
C ASP A 73 10.27 2.29 -18.12
N GLU A 74 11.17 2.36 -19.11
CA GLU A 74 11.89 3.61 -19.39
C GLU A 74 10.93 4.71 -19.86
N ASP A 75 9.99 4.34 -20.73
CA ASP A 75 8.93 5.19 -21.29
C ASP A 75 7.84 5.62 -20.29
N ASP A 76 7.73 4.99 -19.10
CA ASP A 76 6.76 5.37 -18.06
C ASP A 76 7.06 6.78 -17.52
N VAL A 77 6.37 7.81 -18.02
CA VAL A 77 6.45 9.17 -17.47
C VAL A 77 5.38 9.34 -16.37
N PRO A 78 5.75 9.32 -15.07
CA PRO A 78 4.77 9.42 -13.99
C PRO A 78 4.05 10.77 -13.98
N GLU A 79 2.71 10.74 -14.05
CA GLU A 79 1.86 11.94 -14.01
C GLU A 79 1.87 12.60 -12.63
N SER A 80 1.61 11.84 -11.56
CA SER A 80 1.50 12.37 -10.20
C SER A 80 2.85 12.72 -9.56
N TRP A 81 2.84 13.64 -8.59
CA TRP A 81 4.01 13.92 -7.74
C TRP A 81 4.46 12.66 -6.98
N GLU A 82 3.52 11.87 -6.48
CA GLU A 82 3.79 10.67 -5.69
C GLU A 82 4.51 9.60 -6.52
N ALA A 83 4.07 9.39 -7.77
CA ALA A 83 4.72 8.51 -8.74
C ALA A 83 6.09 9.06 -9.19
N LYS A 84 6.24 10.38 -9.35
CA LYS A 84 7.54 11.04 -9.62
C LYS A 84 8.53 10.86 -8.46
N LEU A 85 8.06 10.82 -7.22
CA LEU A 85 8.87 10.50 -6.04
C LEU A 85 9.28 9.02 -6.07
N ALA A 86 8.33 8.11 -6.33
CA ALA A 86 8.59 6.67 -6.42
C ALA A 86 9.61 6.29 -7.53
N LYS A 87 9.49 6.85 -8.76
CA LYS A 87 10.48 6.60 -9.84
C LYS A 87 11.88 7.10 -9.45
N LYS A 88 12.01 8.31 -8.87
CA LYS A 88 13.31 8.82 -8.35
C LYS A 88 13.94 7.93 -7.28
N TYR A 89 13.15 7.29 -6.42
CA TYR A 89 13.67 6.30 -5.47
C TYR A 89 14.08 5.00 -6.17
N TYR A 90 13.25 4.48 -7.10
CA TYR A 90 13.57 3.30 -7.90
C TYR A 90 14.85 3.45 -8.72
N ASP A 91 15.11 4.63 -9.29
CA ASP A 91 16.32 4.93 -10.07
C ASP A 91 17.59 4.90 -9.21
N LYS A 92 17.45 5.16 -7.89
CA LYS A 92 18.54 5.08 -6.91
C LYS A 92 18.84 3.64 -6.44
N LEU A 93 18.00 2.64 -6.75
CA LEU A 93 18.22 1.25 -6.32
C LEU A 93 19.24 0.51 -7.20
N PHE A 94 20.22 -0.14 -6.56
CA PHE A 94 21.23 -0.99 -7.21
C PHE A 94 20.67 -2.35 -7.64
N LYS A 95 20.00 -2.38 -8.80
CA LYS A 95 19.23 -3.49 -9.38
C LYS A 95 20.06 -4.56 -10.13
N GLU A 96 21.38 -4.60 -9.94
CA GLU A 96 22.27 -5.54 -10.66
C GLU A 96 22.12 -7.01 -10.24
N TYR A 97 21.96 -7.25 -8.93
CA TYR A 97 21.93 -8.58 -8.32
C TYR A 97 20.84 -8.67 -7.27
N CYS A 98 20.07 -9.76 -7.31
CA CYS A 98 19.08 -10.12 -6.30
C CYS A 98 19.69 -10.97 -5.17
N ILE A 99 18.97 -11.03 -4.05
CA ILE A 99 19.11 -12.05 -3.01
C ILE A 99 17.95 -13.03 -3.13
N CYS A 100 18.22 -14.32 -2.98
CA CYS A 100 17.23 -15.38 -2.93
C CYS A 100 17.14 -16.02 -1.53
N ASP A 101 15.99 -16.62 -1.23
CA ASP A 101 15.83 -17.57 -0.14
C ASP A 101 15.52 -18.95 -0.76
N LEU A 102 16.51 -19.85 -0.67
CA LEU A 102 16.42 -21.22 -1.19
C LEU A 102 15.88 -22.20 -0.15
N SER A 103 15.42 -21.76 1.03
CA SER A 103 15.05 -22.67 2.13
C SER A 103 13.95 -23.67 1.78
N ARG A 104 13.02 -23.32 0.86
CA ARG A 104 11.92 -24.18 0.39
C ARG A 104 12.13 -24.76 -1.02
N TYR A 105 13.38 -24.85 -1.49
CA TYR A 105 13.73 -25.37 -2.82
C TYR A 105 13.11 -26.74 -3.16
N LYS A 106 12.91 -27.61 -2.16
CA LYS A 106 12.27 -28.93 -2.33
C LYS A 106 10.81 -28.85 -2.81
N GLU A 107 10.10 -27.78 -2.48
CA GLU A 107 8.72 -27.49 -2.93
C GLU A 107 8.69 -26.74 -4.27
N ASN A 108 9.83 -26.54 -4.93
CA ASN A 108 10.00 -25.62 -6.07
C ASN A 108 9.58 -24.16 -5.75
N LYS A 109 9.63 -23.78 -4.46
CA LYS A 109 9.34 -22.42 -3.98
C LYS A 109 10.65 -21.72 -3.64
N ILE A 110 10.96 -20.68 -4.41
CA ILE A 110 12.15 -19.83 -4.26
C ILE A 110 11.64 -18.41 -4.10
N ALA A 111 11.99 -17.73 -3.01
CA ALA A 111 11.72 -16.30 -2.86
C ALA A 111 12.92 -15.49 -3.36
N MET A 112 12.68 -14.30 -3.91
CA MET A 112 13.73 -13.38 -4.35
C MET A 112 13.36 -11.95 -3.94
N ARG A 113 14.37 -11.11 -3.75
CA ARG A 113 14.22 -9.67 -3.54
C ARG A 113 15.47 -8.90 -3.97
N TRP A 114 15.31 -7.59 -4.15
CA TRP A 114 16.44 -6.67 -4.25
C TRP A 114 17.26 -6.60 -2.95
N ARG A 115 18.52 -6.19 -3.09
CA ARG A 115 19.44 -5.98 -1.96
C ARG A 115 19.07 -4.71 -1.19
N THR A 116 19.25 -4.75 0.13
CA THR A 116 19.21 -3.55 0.98
C THR A 116 20.54 -2.79 0.90
N GLU A 117 20.54 -1.52 1.31
CA GLU A 117 21.75 -0.68 1.34
C GLU A 117 22.92 -1.34 2.11
N GLN A 118 22.63 -1.90 3.28
CA GLN A 118 23.62 -2.63 4.10
C GLN A 118 24.20 -3.85 3.37
N GLU A 119 23.39 -4.58 2.60
CA GLU A 119 23.83 -5.75 1.83
C GLU A 119 24.64 -5.37 0.59
N VAL A 120 24.36 -4.21 -0.02
CA VAL A 120 25.19 -3.66 -1.11
C VAL A 120 26.55 -3.23 -0.57
N VAL A 121 26.58 -2.48 0.55
CA VAL A 121 27.84 -2.07 1.22
C VAL A 121 28.67 -3.27 1.67
N ASN A 122 28.03 -4.31 2.20
CA ASN A 122 28.69 -5.56 2.59
C ASN A 122 29.03 -6.49 1.42
N GLY A 123 28.72 -6.13 0.17
CA GLY A 123 29.00 -6.97 -1.01
C GLY A 123 28.20 -8.27 -1.12
N THR A 124 27.12 -8.41 -0.35
CA THR A 124 26.26 -9.61 -0.38
C THR A 124 25.60 -9.76 -1.75
N GLY A 125 25.56 -11.00 -2.27
CA GLY A 125 25.09 -11.29 -3.63
C GLY A 125 26.07 -10.89 -4.75
N GLN A 126 27.28 -10.41 -4.42
CA GLN A 126 28.30 -10.00 -5.40
C GLN A 126 29.69 -10.58 -5.08
N PHE A 127 30.14 -10.46 -3.83
CA PHE A 127 31.34 -11.11 -3.30
C PHE A 127 31.01 -12.26 -2.33
N THR A 128 29.79 -12.28 -1.78
CA THR A 128 29.21 -13.40 -1.03
C THR A 128 28.02 -13.99 -1.78
N CYS A 129 27.69 -15.25 -1.52
CA CYS A 129 26.54 -15.95 -2.06
C CYS A 129 25.24 -15.18 -1.83
N GLY A 130 24.42 -15.06 -2.87
CA GLY A 130 23.12 -14.38 -2.83
C GLY A 130 22.01 -15.17 -2.11
N ASN A 131 22.29 -16.32 -1.50
CA ASN A 131 21.32 -17.03 -0.68
C ASN A 131 21.38 -16.55 0.78
N LYS A 132 20.27 -16.03 1.31
CA LYS A 132 20.12 -15.43 2.65
C LYS A 132 20.76 -16.22 3.81
N THR A 133 20.82 -17.55 3.71
CA THR A 133 21.32 -18.46 4.76
C THR A 133 22.72 -19.04 4.48
N CYS A 134 23.46 -18.54 3.47
CA CYS A 134 24.75 -19.08 3.07
C CYS A 134 25.85 -17.99 3.06
N PRO A 135 26.86 -18.05 3.96
CA PRO A 135 27.94 -17.06 4.03
C PRO A 135 29.09 -17.32 3.04
N GLU A 136 28.95 -18.29 2.14
CA GLU A 136 30.01 -18.72 1.21
C GLU A 136 30.40 -17.60 0.23
N SER A 137 31.71 -17.42 -0.01
CA SER A 137 32.27 -16.45 -0.96
C SER A 137 33.05 -17.10 -2.11
N GLU A 138 33.43 -18.38 -1.98
CA GLU A 138 34.19 -19.09 -3.01
C GLU A 138 33.30 -19.74 -4.08
N GLY A 139 33.88 -19.98 -5.26
CA GLY A 139 33.23 -20.73 -6.35
C GLY A 139 31.96 -20.09 -6.94
N LEU A 140 31.70 -18.81 -6.67
CA LEU A 140 30.48 -18.10 -7.06
C LEU A 140 30.28 -18.03 -8.58
N ARG A 141 29.08 -18.41 -9.04
CA ARG A 141 28.63 -18.31 -10.44
C ARG A 141 27.42 -17.39 -10.55
N THR A 142 27.39 -16.59 -11.62
CA THR A 142 26.21 -15.78 -11.96
C THR A 142 25.20 -16.64 -12.73
N TRP A 143 23.93 -16.50 -12.37
CA TRP A 143 22.77 -17.14 -12.98
C TRP A 143 21.75 -16.07 -13.34
N GLU A 144 21.16 -16.17 -14.53
CA GLU A 144 20.03 -15.34 -14.93
C GLU A 144 18.76 -16.18 -14.84
N VAL A 145 17.77 -15.71 -14.07
CA VAL A 145 16.58 -16.48 -13.71
C VAL A 145 15.34 -15.66 -13.99
N ASN A 146 14.36 -16.26 -14.65
CA ASN A 146 13.07 -15.61 -14.88
C ASN A 146 12.25 -15.59 -13.58
N PHE A 147 11.97 -14.38 -13.08
CA PHE A 147 11.15 -14.10 -11.92
C PHE A 147 9.75 -13.66 -12.37
N ALA A 148 8.78 -14.55 -12.23
CA ALA A 148 7.37 -14.27 -12.46
C ALA A 148 6.74 -13.65 -11.20
N TYR A 149 6.06 -12.53 -11.35
CA TYR A 149 5.38 -11.81 -10.26
C TYR A 149 3.97 -11.36 -10.67
N LYS A 150 3.13 -10.99 -9.69
CA LYS A 150 1.80 -10.41 -9.91
C LYS A 150 1.80 -8.96 -9.41
N GLU A 151 1.40 -8.02 -10.26
CA GLU A 151 1.37 -6.58 -10.01
C GLU A 151 0.16 -5.98 -10.73
N GLU A 152 -0.63 -5.12 -10.06
CA GLU A 152 -1.88 -4.54 -10.62
C GLU A 152 -2.79 -5.60 -11.29
N GLU A 153 -2.91 -6.75 -10.63
CA GLU A 153 -3.61 -7.98 -11.08
C GLU A 153 -2.94 -8.76 -12.25
N GLU A 154 -2.04 -8.15 -13.00
CA GLU A 154 -1.34 -8.76 -14.15
C GLU A 154 -0.17 -9.68 -13.74
N LYS A 155 0.18 -10.65 -14.60
CA LYS A 155 1.34 -11.53 -14.42
C LYS A 155 2.52 -11.05 -15.26
N LYS A 156 3.48 -10.39 -14.62
CA LYS A 156 4.70 -9.86 -15.26
C LYS A 156 5.88 -10.81 -15.03
N ASN A 157 6.87 -10.78 -15.94
CA ASN A 157 8.07 -11.61 -15.91
C ASN A 157 9.31 -10.73 -16.01
N ALA A 158 10.31 -10.95 -15.16
CA ALA A 158 11.56 -10.19 -15.14
C ALA A 158 12.78 -11.12 -15.12
N LEU A 159 13.77 -10.88 -15.98
CA LEU A 159 15.03 -11.62 -15.94
C LEU A 159 15.96 -10.99 -14.87
N VAL A 160 16.11 -11.66 -13.73
CA VAL A 160 16.95 -11.17 -12.61
C VAL A 160 18.25 -11.97 -12.51
N LYS A 161 19.33 -11.29 -12.10
CA LYS A 161 20.64 -11.92 -11.93
C LYS A 161 20.88 -12.31 -10.46
N LEU A 162 21.32 -13.53 -10.24
CA LEU A 162 21.70 -14.09 -8.94
C LEU A 162 23.16 -14.55 -9.00
N ARG A 163 23.90 -14.44 -7.89
CA ARG A 163 25.27 -14.97 -7.80
C ARG A 163 25.37 -15.98 -6.66
N LEU A 164 25.63 -17.24 -6.97
CA LEU A 164 25.46 -18.37 -6.06
C LEU A 164 26.68 -19.29 -6.05
N CYS A 165 26.99 -19.88 -4.89
CA CYS A 165 27.97 -20.95 -4.77
C CYS A 165 27.49 -22.26 -5.43
N SER A 166 28.36 -23.26 -5.50
CA SER A 166 28.08 -24.58 -6.08
C SER A 166 26.87 -25.29 -5.43
N GLU A 167 26.76 -25.26 -4.10
CA GLU A 167 25.60 -25.84 -3.41
C GLU A 167 24.29 -25.11 -3.71
N CYS A 168 24.30 -23.78 -3.66
CA CYS A 168 23.09 -22.98 -3.88
C CYS A 168 22.64 -23.08 -5.35
N THR A 169 23.59 -23.21 -6.28
CA THR A 169 23.34 -23.59 -7.68
C THR A 169 22.63 -24.95 -7.79
N TYR A 170 23.01 -25.97 -7.02
CA TYR A 170 22.33 -27.27 -7.01
C TYR A 170 20.90 -27.15 -6.42
N LYS A 171 20.73 -26.38 -5.34
CA LYS A 171 19.42 -26.13 -4.70
C LYS A 171 18.47 -25.40 -5.67
N LEU A 172 18.97 -24.42 -6.44
CA LEU A 172 18.22 -23.71 -7.48
C LEU A 172 17.70 -24.67 -8.58
N ASN A 173 18.58 -25.51 -9.12
CA ASN A 173 18.26 -26.41 -10.25
C ASN A 173 17.68 -27.78 -9.84
N TYR A 174 17.28 -27.93 -8.57
CA TYR A 174 16.90 -29.21 -7.95
C TYR A 174 15.74 -29.93 -8.65
N HIS A 175 14.74 -29.20 -9.14
CA HIS A 175 13.57 -29.78 -9.82
C HIS A 175 13.81 -29.99 -11.32
N HIS A 176 14.56 -29.10 -11.99
CA HIS A 176 14.82 -29.18 -13.43
C HIS A 176 15.57 -30.47 -13.80
N LYS A 177 16.62 -30.83 -13.05
CA LYS A 177 17.38 -32.08 -13.27
C LYS A 177 16.55 -33.35 -13.08
N LYS A 178 15.43 -33.30 -12.34
CA LYS A 178 14.53 -34.47 -12.20
C LYS A 178 13.64 -34.70 -13.43
N ARG A 179 13.48 -33.70 -14.31
CA ARG A 179 12.72 -33.84 -15.57
C ARG A 179 13.54 -34.47 -16.72
N GLU A 180 14.87 -34.46 -16.64
CA GLU A 180 15.74 -35.02 -17.70
C GLU A 180 15.81 -36.56 -17.69
N VAL A 181 15.64 -37.19 -16.52
CA VAL A 181 15.96 -38.63 -16.32
C VAL A 181 14.91 -39.58 -16.91
N THR A 182 13.68 -39.12 -17.17
CA THR A 182 12.54 -40.00 -17.52
C THR A 182 12.16 -40.04 -19.00
N ARG A 183 12.81 -39.26 -19.89
CA ARG A 183 12.41 -39.17 -21.31
C ARG A 183 13.07 -40.20 -22.25
N ASN A 184 14.16 -40.85 -21.83
CA ASN A 184 14.93 -41.78 -22.67
C ASN A 184 14.55 -43.26 -22.43
N LYS A 185 13.27 -43.61 -22.62
CA LYS A 185 12.80 -45.00 -22.39
C LYS A 185 11.84 -45.58 -23.46
N VAL A 186 11.80 -44.98 -24.65
CA VAL A 186 10.96 -45.44 -25.78
C VAL A 186 11.79 -46.15 -26.87
N GLU A 187 13.06 -45.79 -27.06
CA GLU A 187 13.96 -46.37 -28.07
C GLU A 187 14.54 -47.75 -27.68
N LYS A 188 13.68 -48.72 -27.34
CA LYS A 188 14.12 -50.10 -27.08
C LYS A 188 13.19 -51.22 -27.55
N TYR A 189 12.22 -50.90 -28.41
CA TYR A 189 11.34 -51.86 -29.08
C TYR A 189 11.31 -51.64 -30.60
N HIS A 190 12.47 -51.77 -31.25
CA HIS A 190 12.56 -51.89 -32.71
C HIS A 190 13.61 -52.93 -33.12
N ASN A 191 13.39 -54.18 -32.70
CA ASN A 191 14.04 -55.37 -33.25
C ASN A 191 13.26 -56.62 -32.83
N LEU A 192 12.36 -57.09 -33.69
CA LEU A 192 11.96 -58.49 -33.90
C LEU A 192 10.87 -58.51 -34.98
N GLU A 193 11.14 -59.20 -36.09
CA GLU A 193 10.26 -59.26 -37.24
C GLU A 193 9.25 -60.43 -37.13
N GLN A 194 8.03 -60.13 -37.59
CA GLN A 194 6.90 -60.92 -38.12
C GLN A 194 7.08 -62.42 -38.52
N PRO A 195 6.02 -63.18 -38.92
CA PRO A 195 4.56 -62.94 -38.88
C PRO A 195 3.73 -64.12 -38.28
N GLY A 196 2.40 -63.97 -38.15
CA GLY A 196 1.49 -65.12 -37.92
C GLY A 196 0.01 -64.74 -37.65
N PRO A 197 -0.99 -65.35 -38.33
CA PRO A 197 -2.41 -64.95 -38.20
C PRO A 197 -3.31 -65.95 -37.45
N SER A 198 -4.43 -65.48 -36.87
CA SER A 198 -5.81 -65.95 -37.22
C SER A 198 -6.90 -65.49 -36.24
N LYS A 199 -8.12 -65.30 -36.80
CA LYS A 199 -9.47 -65.40 -36.16
C LYS A 199 -9.82 -64.46 -34.97
N GLU A 200 -11.08 -64.19 -34.63
CA GLU A 200 -12.37 -64.02 -35.32
C GLU A 200 -13.45 -63.81 -34.22
N LYS A 201 -14.42 -62.89 -34.45
CA LYS A 201 -15.84 -62.87 -34.00
C LYS A 201 -16.34 -61.88 -32.92
N LYS A 202 -17.42 -61.17 -33.34
CA LYS A 202 -18.59 -60.63 -32.59
C LYS A 202 -18.32 -59.46 -31.60
N ARG A 203 -19.01 -58.30 -31.72
CA ARG A 203 -20.44 -57.98 -31.43
C ARG A 203 -20.77 -58.13 -29.93
N LYS A 204 -21.45 -57.18 -29.26
CA LYS A 204 -22.48 -56.21 -29.70
C LYS A 204 -22.66 -55.09 -28.61
N ASP A 205 -23.21 -53.91 -28.96
CA ASP A 205 -24.29 -53.13 -28.26
C ASP A 205 -24.23 -52.84 -26.72
N GLU A 206 -24.71 -51.72 -26.14
CA GLU A 206 -25.36 -50.44 -26.55
C GLU A 206 -24.92 -49.29 -25.60
N GLY A 207 -25.48 -48.07 -25.73
CA GLY A 207 -25.75 -47.21 -24.56
C GLY A 207 -24.94 -45.90 -24.40
N SER A 208 -25.62 -44.77 -24.58
CA SER A 208 -25.31 -43.43 -24.07
C SER A 208 -26.49 -43.00 -23.15
N PRO A 209 -26.53 -41.85 -22.43
CA PRO A 209 -25.60 -40.71 -22.48
C PRO A 209 -25.18 -40.08 -21.11
N GLU A 210 -24.26 -39.12 -21.23
CA GLU A 210 -24.13 -37.81 -20.53
C GLU A 210 -24.57 -37.61 -19.06
N GLU A 211 -23.69 -36.96 -18.30
CA GLU A 211 -23.84 -36.58 -16.90
C GLU A 211 -24.63 -35.26 -16.76
N ASN A 212 -25.67 -35.24 -15.91
CA ASN A 212 -26.36 -34.01 -15.52
C ASN A 212 -25.62 -33.29 -14.38
N TYR A 213 -25.65 -31.96 -14.41
CA TYR A 213 -25.30 -31.13 -13.26
C TYR A 213 -26.50 -31.03 -12.32
N ASP A 214 -26.26 -31.20 -11.02
CA ASP A 214 -27.20 -30.86 -9.96
C ASP A 214 -26.43 -30.18 -8.82
N ASP A 215 -26.90 -28.99 -8.44
CA ASP A 215 -26.91 -28.53 -7.06
C ASP A 215 -27.88 -27.34 -6.98
N GLN A 216 -28.95 -27.49 -6.20
CA GLN A 216 -29.92 -26.43 -5.94
C GLN A 216 -29.79 -25.95 -4.50
N GLU A 217 -29.80 -24.64 -4.28
CA GLU A 217 -30.39 -24.11 -3.06
C GLU A 217 -31.10 -22.77 -3.33
N GLN A 218 -32.19 -22.54 -2.59
CA GLN A 218 -33.20 -21.51 -2.86
C GLN A 218 -33.37 -20.61 -1.63
N GLN A 219 -33.72 -19.33 -1.83
CA GLN A 219 -34.69 -18.60 -0.99
C GLN A 219 -35.18 -17.31 -1.71
N PRO A 220 -36.33 -16.72 -1.30
CA PRO A 220 -37.24 -16.05 -2.25
C PRO A 220 -37.29 -14.51 -2.19
N ASN A 221 -38.03 -13.93 -3.16
CA ASN A 221 -38.48 -12.54 -3.18
C ASN A 221 -39.48 -12.19 -2.05
N MET A 222 -39.59 -10.90 -1.76
CA MET A 222 -40.83 -10.24 -1.34
C MET A 222 -40.95 -8.87 -2.06
N ASP A 223 -42.17 -8.53 -2.48
CA ASP A 223 -42.55 -7.29 -3.16
C ASP A 223 -43.83 -6.69 -2.50
N GLU A 224 -44.25 -5.50 -2.98
CA GLU A 224 -45.52 -4.77 -2.71
C GLU A 224 -45.57 -3.72 -1.57
N GLU A 225 -46.63 -2.90 -1.63
CA GLU A 225 -46.75 -1.50 -1.16
C GLU A 225 -48.06 -1.30 -0.29
N VAL A 226 -48.76 -0.18 -0.04
CA VAL A 226 -48.84 1.20 -0.60
C VAL A 226 -48.93 2.29 0.53
N PRO A 227 -49.91 3.23 0.72
CA PRO A 227 -49.64 4.48 1.46
C PRO A 227 -50.42 4.63 2.80
N ASP A 228 -50.27 5.78 3.48
CA ASP A 228 -51.29 6.88 3.57
C ASP A 228 -51.01 7.82 4.79
N GLY A 229 -51.70 8.97 4.87
CA GLY A 229 -51.82 9.79 6.09
C GLY A 229 -51.18 11.20 6.05
N ASP A 230 -51.90 12.21 6.54
CA ASP A 230 -51.57 13.65 6.37
C ASP A 230 -51.54 14.46 7.69
N SER A 231 -50.79 15.57 7.66
CA SER A 231 -50.85 16.80 8.46
C SER A 231 -51.02 16.77 9.99
N GLU A 232 -49.89 16.81 10.70
CA GLU A 232 -49.55 17.82 11.73
C GLU A 232 -48.12 18.34 11.43
N ASP A 233 -47.62 19.50 11.85
CA ASP A 233 -48.13 20.61 12.68
C ASP A 233 -47.85 21.97 11.99
N LYS A 234 -48.53 23.05 12.40
CA LYS A 234 -48.18 24.46 12.08
C LYS A 234 -48.40 25.44 13.26
N VAL A 235 -48.03 25.07 14.49
CA VAL A 235 -48.29 25.88 15.71
C VAL A 235 -47.05 26.65 16.22
N TRP A 236 -45.84 26.33 15.78
CA TRP A 236 -44.59 26.90 16.32
C TRP A 236 -43.84 27.88 15.39
N ARG A 237 -44.56 28.74 14.64
CA ARG A 237 -43.95 29.64 13.63
C ARG A 237 -44.21 31.13 13.82
N GLU A 238 -44.15 31.63 15.06
CA GLU A 238 -44.13 33.09 15.32
C GLU A 238 -43.21 33.48 16.50
N LYS A 239 -41.91 33.59 16.22
CA LYS A 239 -41.02 34.65 16.76
C LYS A 239 -39.63 34.62 16.14
N GLU A 240 -39.34 35.57 15.25
CA GLU A 240 -37.97 36.03 15.04
C GLU A 240 -37.61 36.97 16.20
N ALA A 241 -36.60 36.61 17.00
CA ALA A 241 -36.17 37.42 18.15
C ALA A 241 -34.70 37.13 18.52
N ALA A 242 -33.79 37.45 17.60
CA ALA A 242 -32.33 37.40 17.76
C ALA A 242 -31.73 36.05 18.21
N GLU A 243 -31.10 35.34 17.28
CA GLU A 243 -30.10 34.33 17.66
C GLU A 243 -28.97 35.01 18.41
N GLU A 244 -28.78 34.65 19.69
CA GLU A 244 -27.49 34.87 20.35
C GLU A 244 -26.48 33.99 19.61
N LYS A 245 -25.56 34.61 18.85
CA LYS A 245 -24.50 33.88 18.12
C LYS A 245 -23.88 32.85 19.04
N SER A 246 -23.69 31.62 18.56
CA SER A 246 -23.06 30.62 19.39
C SER A 246 -21.66 31.10 19.75
N ARG A 247 -21.24 30.85 21.00
CA ARG A 247 -19.91 31.24 21.49
C ARG A 247 -18.78 30.77 20.55
N ASP A 248 -19.00 29.66 19.85
CA ASP A 248 -18.00 29.08 18.95
C ASP A 248 -17.97 29.79 17.58
N GLU A 249 -19.08 30.43 17.15
CA GLU A 249 -19.08 31.41 16.05
C GLU A 249 -18.44 32.75 16.47
N GLU A 250 -18.65 33.22 17.70
CA GLU A 250 -17.91 34.40 18.22
C GLU A 250 -16.39 34.14 18.25
N PHE A 251 -15.97 32.91 18.61
CA PHE A 251 -14.58 32.49 18.52
C PHE A 251 -14.09 32.40 17.07
N GLN A 252 -14.93 31.96 16.13
CA GLN A 252 -14.60 31.86 14.72
C GLN A 252 -14.40 33.25 14.09
N GLU A 253 -15.35 34.18 14.30
CA GLU A 253 -15.22 35.58 13.86
C GLU A 253 -14.00 36.26 14.48
N TYR A 254 -13.70 36.00 15.76
CA TYR A 254 -12.49 36.51 16.42
C TYR A 254 -11.20 35.96 15.81
N LEU A 255 -11.16 34.69 15.39
CA LEU A 255 -9.99 34.10 14.73
C LEU A 255 -9.82 34.61 13.29
N GLU A 256 -10.92 34.77 12.55
CA GLU A 256 -10.91 35.34 11.20
C GLU A 256 -10.53 36.82 11.22
N GLU A 257 -11.02 37.60 12.20
CA GLU A 257 -10.58 38.99 12.42
C GLU A 257 -9.08 39.09 12.83
N LEU A 258 -8.50 38.06 13.45
CA LEU A 258 -7.10 38.05 13.93
C LEU A 258 -6.08 37.61 12.85
N LEU A 259 -6.54 36.96 11.77
CA LEU A 259 -5.71 36.41 10.69
C LEU A 259 -5.72 37.25 9.39
N LEU A 260 -6.49 38.35 9.37
CA LEU A 260 -6.50 39.38 8.33
C LEU A 260 -5.66 40.62 8.73
#